data_AF-A0A6J0C1E2-F1
#
_entry.id   AF-A0A6J0C1E2-F1
#
_cell.length_a   1.000
_cell.length_b   1.000
_cell.length_c   1.000
_cell.angle_alpha   90.00
_cell.angle_beta   90.00
_cell.angle_gamma   90.00
#
_symmetry.space_group_name_H-M   'P 1'
#
loop_
_entity.id
_entity.type
_entity.pdbx_description
1 polymer ?
#
loop_
_entity_poly.entity_id
_entity_poly.type
_entity_poly.pdbx_seq_one_letter_code
_entity_poly.pdbx_strand_id
1 'polypeptide(L)'
;MEIWTLPGVSDLSIAVFSLRLVRSAIVFWVPNFFVQKVGYDTYKAQVALSIYKIGHLFGCIGLGWMARKETVLIQSLILLGIGTLGFVIFWLTISWGFLWSINLLAMVGFAIGGPTAALSASFAVSLGELDGWKSGGAVVGVVSGFGGFGEVFERAVVTFVIETYGWNSMFILLTNLLCFSAFLVNRAHFATSNKLMNGRQYVI
;
A
#
# COMPACT_ATOMS: atom_id res chain seq x y z
N MET A 1 22.35 -15.98 10.35
CA MET A 1 20.88 -16.17 10.31
C MET A 1 20.38 -15.51 9.05
N GLU A 2 19.78 -16.27 8.15
CA GLU A 2 19.15 -15.69 6.95
C GLU A 2 17.83 -15.05 7.37
N ILE A 3 17.80 -13.72 7.47
CA ILE A 3 16.58 -12.95 7.81
C ILE A 3 15.42 -13.28 6.85
N TRP A 4 15.76 -13.72 5.64
CA TRP A 4 14.82 -14.14 4.60
C TRP A 4 14.05 -15.43 4.91
N THR A 5 14.56 -16.29 5.80
CA THR A 5 13.89 -17.56 6.15
C THR A 5 12.82 -17.39 7.23
N LEU A 6 12.67 -16.18 7.79
CA LEU A 6 11.59 -15.90 8.73
C LEU A 6 10.24 -15.99 8.01
N PRO A 7 9.32 -16.85 8.49
CA PRO A 7 8.01 -17.00 7.88
C PRO A 7 7.26 -15.67 7.96
N GLY A 8 6.82 -15.18 6.80
CA GLY A 8 6.11 -13.91 6.65
C GLY A 8 6.97 -12.72 6.21
N VAL A 9 8.31 -12.78 6.29
CA VAL A 9 9.18 -11.64 5.87
C VAL A 9 9.17 -11.46 4.36
N SER A 10 9.19 -12.56 3.60
CA SER A 10 9.10 -12.52 2.15
C SER A 10 7.74 -12.00 1.68
N ASP A 11 6.64 -12.53 2.24
CA ASP A 11 5.27 -12.07 1.94
C ASP A 11 5.10 -10.58 2.28
N LEU A 12 5.62 -10.13 3.43
CA LEU A 12 5.59 -8.73 3.84
C LEU A 12 6.41 -7.84 2.91
N SER A 13 7.61 -8.27 2.52
CA SER A 13 8.51 -7.52 1.65
C SER A 13 7.89 -7.32 0.26
N ILE A 14 7.28 -8.37 -0.30
CA ILE A 14 6.59 -8.30 -1.60
C ILE A 14 5.32 -7.44 -1.49
N ALA A 15 4.56 -7.55 -0.39
CA ALA A 15 3.39 -6.69 -0.15
C ALA A 15 3.78 -5.21 -0.09
N VAL A 16 4.83 -4.87 0.67
CA VAL A 16 5.33 -3.48 0.77
C VAL A 16 5.91 -2.98 -0.55
N PHE A 17 6.59 -3.84 -1.32
CA PHE A 17 7.01 -3.54 -2.69
C PHE A 17 5.80 -3.13 -3.54
N SER A 18 4.75 -3.96 -3.58
CA SER A 18 3.54 -3.67 -4.37
C SER A 18 2.84 -2.40 -3.90
N LEU A 19 2.73 -2.16 -2.59
CA LEU A 19 2.09 -0.95 -2.05
C LEU A 19 2.85 0.33 -2.41
N ARG A 20 4.18 0.32 -2.27
CA ARG A 20 4.98 1.49 -2.61
C ARG A 20 5.03 1.73 -4.11
N LEU A 21 5.06 0.66 -4.92
CA LEU A 21 4.91 0.77 -6.36
C LEU A 21 3.56 1.39 -6.74
N VAL A 22 2.44 0.95 -6.14
CA VAL A 22 1.12 1.55 -6.36
C VAL A 22 1.08 3.01 -5.94
N ARG A 23 1.55 3.32 -4.73
CA ARG A 23 1.58 4.68 -4.17
C ARG A 23 2.29 5.63 -5.13
N SER A 24 3.49 5.27 -5.55
CA SER A 24 4.28 6.17 -6.37
C SER A 24 3.83 6.18 -7.83
N ALA A 25 3.33 5.06 -8.35
CA ALA A 25 2.63 5.03 -9.63
C ALA A 25 1.44 5.98 -9.63
N ILE A 26 0.61 6.02 -8.59
CA ILE A 26 -0.50 6.98 -8.46
C ILE A 26 0.03 8.41 -8.45
N VAL A 27 1.08 8.71 -7.69
CA VAL A 27 1.68 10.05 -7.61
C VAL A 27 2.13 10.56 -8.99
N PHE A 28 2.69 9.68 -9.81
CA PHE A 28 3.10 10.01 -11.17
C PHE A 28 1.92 10.04 -12.15
N TRP A 29 1.04 9.05 -12.08
CA TRP A 29 -0.04 8.83 -13.05
C TRP A 29 -1.19 9.84 -12.90
N VAL A 30 -1.64 10.15 -11.67
CA VAL A 30 -2.80 11.05 -11.42
C VAL A 30 -2.69 12.40 -12.14
N PRO A 31 -1.61 13.20 -11.96
CA PRO A 31 -1.55 14.51 -12.62
C PRO A 31 -1.53 14.36 -14.15
N ASN A 32 -0.80 13.37 -14.67
CA ASN A 32 -0.75 13.10 -16.11
C ASN A 32 -2.10 12.65 -16.66
N PHE A 33 -2.83 11.82 -15.94
CA PHE A 33 -4.16 11.35 -16.31
C PHE A 33 -5.15 12.52 -16.42
N PHE A 34 -5.18 13.43 -15.43
CA PHE A 34 -6.08 14.57 -15.47
C PHE A 34 -5.77 15.54 -16.62
N VAL A 35 -4.49 15.80 -16.89
CA VAL A 35 -4.10 16.69 -17.99
C VAL A 35 -4.35 16.01 -19.35
N GLN A 36 -3.82 14.81 -19.56
CA GLN A 36 -3.77 14.20 -20.88
C GLN A 36 -5.06 13.46 -21.26
N LYS A 37 -5.77 12.86 -20.30
CA LYS A 37 -6.97 12.06 -20.57
C LYS A 37 -8.27 12.79 -20.26
N VAL A 38 -8.32 13.57 -19.18
CA VAL A 38 -9.52 14.32 -18.79
C VAL A 38 -9.54 15.73 -19.40
N GLY A 39 -8.38 16.30 -19.73
CA GLY A 39 -8.28 17.65 -20.28
C GLY A 39 -8.42 18.76 -19.24
N TYR A 40 -8.15 18.46 -17.97
CA TYR A 40 -8.10 19.48 -16.92
C TYR A 40 -6.80 20.28 -16.98
N ASP A 41 -6.88 21.52 -16.51
CA ASP A 41 -5.71 22.37 -16.38
C ASP A 41 -4.66 21.76 -15.42
N THR A 42 -3.40 22.08 -15.69
CA THR A 42 -2.25 21.63 -14.90
C THR A 42 -2.43 22.00 -13.43
N TYR A 43 -2.97 23.18 -13.11
CA TYR A 43 -3.23 23.56 -11.72
C TYR A 43 -4.20 22.61 -11.02
N LYS A 44 -5.33 22.27 -11.66
CA LYS A 44 -6.32 21.33 -11.09
C LYS A 44 -5.72 19.94 -10.91
N ALA A 45 -4.94 19.46 -11.87
CA ALA A 45 -4.26 18.17 -11.76
C ALA A 45 -3.31 18.11 -10.55
N GLN A 46 -2.56 19.17 -10.30
CA GLN A 46 -1.65 19.27 -9.15
C GLN A 46 -2.37 19.43 -7.82
N VAL A 47 -3.54 20.11 -7.80
CA VAL A 47 -4.41 20.15 -6.62
C VAL A 47 -4.91 18.73 -6.29
N ALA A 48 -5.37 17.96 -7.28
CA ALA A 48 -5.82 16.58 -7.06
C ALA A 48 -4.69 15.70 -6.47
N LEU A 49 -3.48 15.82 -7.02
CA LEU A 49 -2.31 15.12 -6.49
C LEU A 49 -1.99 15.55 -5.05
N SER A 50 -2.08 16.85 -4.75
CA SER A 50 -1.81 17.36 -3.41
C SER A 50 -2.81 16.82 -2.39
N ILE A 51 -4.09 16.77 -2.74
CA ILE A 51 -5.14 16.19 -1.90
C ILE A 51 -4.90 14.69 -1.66
N TYR A 52 -4.51 13.92 -2.69
CA TYR A 52 -4.10 12.54 -2.52
C TYR A 52 -2.94 12.40 -1.51
N LYS A 53 -1.89 13.22 -1.65
CA LYS A 53 -0.72 13.21 -0.74
C LYS A 53 -1.09 13.58 0.69
N ILE A 54 -1.98 14.55 0.87
CA ILE A 54 -2.50 14.96 2.18
C ILE A 54 -3.28 13.80 2.81
N GLY A 55 -4.21 13.19 2.08
CA GLY A 55 -4.94 12.01 2.53
C GLY A 55 -3.98 10.89 2.95
N HIS A 56 -2.98 10.60 2.13
CA HIS A 56 -1.95 9.61 2.42
C HIS A 56 -1.19 9.90 3.72
N LEU A 57 -0.77 11.14 3.94
CA LEU A 57 -0.11 11.55 5.18
C LEU A 57 -1.00 11.28 6.40
N PHE A 58 -2.28 11.69 6.34
CA PHE A 58 -3.24 11.42 7.41
C PHE A 58 -3.46 9.93 7.64
N GLY A 59 -3.44 9.12 6.59
CA GLY A 59 -3.50 7.66 6.68
C GLY A 59 -2.33 7.07 7.47
N CYS A 60 -1.11 7.51 7.16
CA CYS A 60 0.11 7.08 7.88
C CYS A 60 0.00 7.37 9.38
N ILE A 61 -0.46 8.58 9.73
CA ILE A 61 -0.60 9.02 11.12
C ILE A 61 -1.75 8.26 11.80
N GLY A 62 -2.90 8.17 11.16
CA GLY A 62 -4.11 7.59 11.73
C GLY A 62 -3.94 6.12 12.08
N LEU A 63 -3.42 5.30 11.16
CA LEU A 63 -3.16 3.90 11.45
C LEU A 63 -1.99 3.75 12.43
N GLY A 64 -0.95 4.58 12.35
CA GLY A 64 0.15 4.55 13.30
C GLY A 64 -0.29 4.79 14.75
N TRP A 65 -1.28 5.66 14.97
CA TRP A 65 -1.82 5.95 16.30
C TRP A 65 -2.80 4.88 16.81
N MET A 66 -3.62 4.33 15.92
CA MET A 66 -4.66 3.34 16.29
C MET A 66 -4.17 1.89 16.25
N ALA A 67 -3.04 1.61 15.61
CA ALA A 67 -2.55 0.26 15.41
C ALA A 67 -2.01 -0.34 16.71
N ARG A 68 -2.61 -1.46 17.12
CA ARG A 68 -2.03 -2.38 18.09
C ARG A 68 -1.29 -3.48 17.34
N LYS A 69 -0.24 -4.05 17.95
CA LYS A 69 0.56 -5.15 17.35
C LYS A 69 -0.31 -6.31 16.85
N GLU A 70 -1.38 -6.61 17.57
CA GLU A 70 -2.30 -7.73 17.28
C GLU A 70 -3.30 -7.42 16.15
N THR A 71 -3.69 -6.16 15.97
CA THR A 71 -4.74 -5.76 15.03
C THR A 71 -4.20 -5.12 13.77
N VAL A 72 -2.91 -4.75 13.73
CA VAL A 72 -2.31 -3.96 12.65
C VAL A 72 -2.50 -4.59 11.27
N LEU A 73 -2.42 -5.93 11.17
CA LEU A 73 -2.63 -6.64 9.92
C LEU A 73 -4.09 -6.60 9.47
N ILE A 74 -5.04 -6.84 10.38
CA ILE A 74 -6.47 -6.78 10.10
C ILE A 74 -6.88 -5.36 9.72
N GLN A 75 -6.42 -4.35 10.48
CA GLN A 75 -6.67 -2.94 10.17
C GLN A 75 -6.06 -2.55 8.81
N SER A 76 -4.87 -3.07 8.48
CA SER A 76 -4.25 -2.88 7.16
C SER A 76 -5.09 -3.51 6.06
N LEU A 77 -5.61 -4.73 6.24
CA LEU A 77 -6.49 -5.40 5.27
C LEU A 77 -7.78 -4.62 5.03
N ILE A 78 -8.42 -4.13 6.10
CA ILE A 78 -9.64 -3.32 6.00
C ILE A 78 -9.35 -2.04 5.19
N LEU A 79 -8.27 -1.33 5.53
CA LEU A 79 -7.89 -0.12 4.80
C LEU A 79 -7.53 -0.41 3.34
N LEU A 80 -6.81 -1.49 3.04
CA LEU A 80 -6.53 -1.88 1.65
C LEU A 80 -7.82 -2.22 0.89
N GLY A 81 -8.79 -2.87 1.52
CA GLY A 81 -10.11 -3.11 0.95
C GLY A 81 -10.85 -1.80 0.64
N ILE A 82 -10.89 -0.87 1.60
CA ILE A 82 -11.48 0.47 1.41
C ILE A 82 -10.77 1.24 0.30
N GLY A 83 -9.44 1.19 0.25
CA GLY A 83 -8.65 1.86 -0.79
C GLY A 83 -8.89 1.29 -2.18
N THR A 84 -8.97 -0.03 -2.28
CA THR A 84 -9.28 -0.74 -3.53
C THR A 84 -10.67 -0.38 -4.03
N LEU A 85 -11.68 -0.44 -3.16
CA LEU A 85 -13.06 -0.06 -3.50
C LEU A 85 -13.16 1.43 -3.87
N GLY A 86 -12.52 2.31 -3.08
CA GLY A 86 -12.47 3.74 -3.35
C GLY A 86 -11.84 4.06 -4.71
N PHE A 87 -10.81 3.31 -5.09
CA PHE A 87 -10.15 3.49 -6.38
C PHE A 87 -11.01 2.99 -7.56
N VAL A 88 -11.76 1.90 -7.37
CA VAL A 88 -12.75 1.44 -8.36
C VAL A 88 -13.90 2.44 -8.50
N ILE A 89 -14.42 2.98 -7.39
CA ILE A 89 -15.46 4.02 -7.42
C ILE A 89 -14.93 5.27 -8.12
N PHE A 90 -13.68 5.66 -7.87
CA PHE A 90 -13.02 6.77 -8.55
C PHE A 90 -12.98 6.55 -10.07
N TRP A 91 -12.66 5.34 -10.53
CA TRP A 91 -12.67 5.00 -11.94
C TRP A 91 -14.07 5.20 -12.57
N LEU A 92 -15.12 4.73 -11.90
CA LEU A 92 -16.50 4.79 -12.39
C LEU A 92 -17.11 6.20 -12.36
N THR A 93 -16.67 7.04 -11.43
CA THR A 93 -17.28 8.36 -11.15
C THR A 93 -16.42 9.52 -11.64
N ILE A 94 -15.41 9.26 -12.47
CA ILE A 94 -14.48 10.28 -12.95
C ILE A 94 -15.15 11.40 -13.75
N SER A 95 -16.29 11.09 -14.38
CA SER A 95 -17.11 12.04 -15.14
C SER A 95 -18.04 12.91 -14.28
N TRP A 96 -18.21 12.58 -13.00
CA TRP A 96 -19.18 13.26 -12.12
C TRP A 96 -18.68 14.61 -11.61
N GLY A 97 -17.39 14.90 -11.80
CA GLY A 97 -16.81 16.21 -11.54
C GLY A 97 -15.51 16.14 -10.75
N PHE A 98 -14.80 17.27 -10.77
CA PHE A 98 -13.48 17.39 -10.15
C PHE A 98 -13.53 17.29 -8.61
N LEU A 99 -14.50 17.94 -7.97
CA LEU A 99 -14.64 17.90 -6.51
C LEU A 99 -14.91 16.47 -6.00
N TRP A 100 -15.73 15.70 -6.71
CA TRP A 100 -15.99 14.31 -6.36
C TRP A 100 -14.72 13.45 -6.47
N SER A 101 -13.99 13.64 -7.58
CA SER A 101 -12.73 12.96 -7.86
C SER A 101 -11.66 13.18 -6.79
N ILE A 102 -11.46 14.43 -6.34
CA ILE A 102 -10.43 14.73 -5.34
C ILE A 102 -10.77 14.17 -3.95
N ASN A 103 -12.05 14.10 -3.58
CA ASN A 103 -12.47 13.50 -2.30
C ASN A 103 -12.19 11.98 -2.30
N LEU A 104 -12.50 11.30 -3.40
CA LEU A 104 -12.16 9.88 -3.54
C LEU A 104 -10.65 9.65 -3.54
N LEU A 105 -9.88 10.50 -4.22
CA LEU A 105 -8.41 10.42 -4.17
C LEU A 105 -7.87 10.67 -2.75
N ALA A 106 -8.47 11.56 -1.97
CA ALA A 106 -8.12 11.74 -0.55
C ALA A 106 -8.36 10.45 0.25
N MET A 107 -9.52 9.81 0.05
CA MET A 107 -9.87 8.55 0.71
C MET A 107 -8.92 7.41 0.31
N VAL A 108 -8.62 7.29 -0.99
CA VAL A 108 -7.65 6.29 -1.50
C VAL A 108 -6.26 6.55 -0.93
N GLY A 109 -5.82 7.82 -0.89
CA GLY A 109 -4.57 8.21 -0.25
C GLY A 109 -4.52 7.75 1.20
N PHE A 110 -5.53 8.11 1.99
CA PHE A 110 -5.65 7.71 3.40
C PHE A 110 -5.59 6.19 3.59
N ALA A 111 -6.36 5.47 2.79
CA ALA A 111 -6.46 4.01 2.83
C ALA A 111 -5.15 3.30 2.47
N ILE A 112 -4.33 3.86 1.58
CA ILE A 112 -3.01 3.30 1.21
C ILE A 112 -1.93 3.71 2.20
N GLY A 113 -1.99 4.94 2.72
CA GLY A 113 -0.98 5.49 3.62
C GLY A 113 -0.82 4.72 4.91
N GLY A 114 -1.95 4.37 5.55
CA GLY A 114 -1.94 3.61 6.81
C GLY A 114 -1.18 2.28 6.69
N PRO A 115 -1.63 1.35 5.83
CA PRO A 115 -0.97 0.06 5.60
C PRO A 115 0.50 0.23 5.22
N THR A 116 0.82 1.19 4.33
CA THR A 116 2.20 1.42 3.89
C THR A 116 3.13 1.76 5.06
N ALA A 117 2.70 2.67 5.95
CA ALA A 117 3.49 3.06 7.12
C ALA A 117 3.56 1.92 8.16
N ALA A 118 2.43 1.30 8.49
CA ALA A 118 2.37 0.29 9.54
C ALA A 118 3.11 -1.00 9.17
N LEU A 119 3.00 -1.45 7.93
CA LEU A 119 3.63 -2.68 7.44
C LEU A 119 5.15 -2.52 7.31
N SER A 120 5.64 -1.38 6.82
CA SER A 120 7.07 -1.15 6.62
C SER A 120 7.83 -0.76 7.89
N ALA A 121 7.14 -0.32 8.95
CA ALA A 121 7.76 0.05 10.22
C ALA A 121 7.32 -0.87 11.37
N SER A 122 6.19 -0.59 12.00
CA SER A 122 5.79 -1.22 13.27
C SER A 122 5.60 -2.73 13.17
N PHE A 123 5.00 -3.21 12.08
CA PHE A 123 4.80 -4.64 11.87
C PHE A 123 6.11 -5.34 11.48
N ALA A 124 6.93 -4.74 10.61
CA ALA A 124 8.25 -5.28 10.24
C ALA A 124 9.16 -5.45 11.48
N VAL A 125 9.17 -4.49 12.41
CA VAL A 125 9.88 -4.65 13.70
C VAL A 125 9.31 -5.81 14.49
N SER A 126 7.99 -5.83 14.68
CA SER A 126 7.32 -6.89 15.45
C SER A 126 7.57 -8.28 14.86
N LEU A 127 7.65 -8.39 13.54
CA LEU A 127 7.96 -9.62 12.82
C LEU A 127 9.42 -10.06 13.02
N GLY A 128 10.36 -9.11 13.04
CA GLY A 128 11.78 -9.41 13.34
C GLY A 128 12.10 -9.63 14.81
N GLU A 129 11.14 -9.39 15.70
CA GLU A 129 11.18 -9.67 17.13
C GLU A 129 10.42 -10.96 17.53
N LEU A 130 9.77 -11.62 16.57
CA LEU A 130 9.11 -12.91 16.79
C LEU A 130 10.09 -13.93 17.37
N ASP A 131 9.58 -14.79 18.26
CA ASP A 131 10.33 -15.90 18.86
C ASP A 131 11.63 -15.48 19.58
N GLY A 132 11.71 -14.23 20.07
CA GLY A 132 12.84 -13.70 20.84
C GLY A 132 14.02 -13.18 20.01
N TRP A 133 13.83 -13.03 18.70
CA TRP A 133 14.87 -12.58 17.80
C TRP A 133 15.13 -11.07 18.00
N LYS A 134 16.37 -10.63 17.80
CA LYS A 134 16.74 -9.19 17.89
C LYS A 134 17.04 -8.63 16.51
N SER A 135 16.20 -8.95 15.53
CA SER A 135 16.42 -8.66 14.11
C SER A 135 15.42 -7.67 13.52
N GLY A 136 14.61 -7.00 14.35
CA GLY A 136 13.60 -6.01 13.92
C GLY A 136 14.15 -4.95 12.98
N GLY A 137 15.29 -4.32 13.31
CA GLY A 137 15.91 -3.32 12.45
C GLY A 137 16.37 -3.85 11.09
N ALA A 138 16.86 -5.10 11.05
CA ALA A 138 17.29 -5.73 9.81
C ALA A 138 16.10 -6.11 8.92
N VAL A 139 14.99 -6.59 9.50
CA VAL A 139 13.73 -6.85 8.77
C VAL A 139 13.16 -5.56 8.18
N VAL A 140 13.12 -4.47 8.95
CA VAL A 140 12.71 -3.15 8.44
C VAL A 140 13.59 -2.73 7.26
N GLY A 141 14.91 -2.93 7.36
CA GLY A 141 15.84 -2.62 6.28
C GLY A 141 15.55 -3.41 4.99
N VAL A 142 15.35 -4.72 5.09
CA VAL A 142 15.01 -5.58 3.95
C VAL A 142 13.66 -5.17 3.34
N VAL A 143 12.61 -5.06 4.17
CA VAL A 143 11.26 -4.69 3.72
C VAL A 143 11.26 -3.31 3.05
N SER A 144 11.97 -2.34 3.63
CA SER A 144 12.10 -1.00 3.06
C SER A 144 12.92 -0.99 1.77
N GLY A 145 13.96 -1.83 1.67
CA GLY A 145 14.76 -2.00 0.46
C GLY A 145 13.92 -2.53 -0.70
N PHE A 146 13.12 -3.59 -0.46
CA PHE A 146 12.14 -4.06 -1.43
C PHE A 146 11.14 -2.95 -1.78
N GLY A 147 10.61 -2.25 -0.78
CA GLY A 147 9.77 -1.09 -0.99
C GLY A 147 10.39 -0.04 -1.94
N GLY A 148 11.68 0.25 -1.80
CA GLY A 148 12.42 1.18 -2.66
C GLY A 148 12.53 0.71 -4.11
N PHE A 149 12.72 -0.58 -4.37
CA PHE A 149 12.67 -1.10 -5.75
C PHE A 149 11.33 -0.80 -6.43
N GLY A 150 10.22 -0.90 -5.69
CA GLY A 150 8.90 -0.56 -6.21
C GLY A 150 8.82 0.88 -6.73
N GLU A 151 9.49 1.80 -6.06
CA GLU A 151 9.56 3.21 -6.46
C GLU A 151 10.50 3.40 -7.66
N VAL A 152 11.61 2.66 -7.73
CA VAL A 152 12.51 2.73 -8.89
C VAL A 152 11.83 2.27 -10.18
N PHE A 153 11.03 1.20 -10.11
CA PHE A 153 10.37 0.64 -11.29
C PHE A 153 9.08 1.37 -11.69
N GLU A 154 8.55 2.25 -10.85
CA GLU A 154 7.23 2.88 -11.01
C GLU A 154 7.06 3.51 -12.40
N ARG A 155 8.05 4.29 -12.86
CA ARG A 155 7.95 5.08 -14.10
C ARG A 155 8.00 4.19 -15.33
N ALA A 156 8.91 3.21 -15.32
CA ALA A 156 9.02 2.24 -16.39
C ALA A 156 7.71 1.46 -16.54
N VAL A 157 7.12 1.01 -15.43
CA VAL A 157 5.85 0.29 -15.41
C VAL A 157 4.70 1.17 -15.91
N VAL A 158 4.55 2.39 -15.36
CA VAL A 158 3.44 3.29 -15.75
C VAL A 158 3.53 3.67 -17.21
N THR A 159 4.70 4.10 -17.70
CA THR A 159 4.87 4.50 -19.09
C THR A 159 4.61 3.34 -20.06
N PHE A 160 5.20 2.17 -19.80
CA PHE A 160 5.00 0.97 -20.63
C PHE A 160 3.51 0.60 -20.75
N VAL A 161 2.79 0.64 -19.64
CA VAL A 161 1.38 0.27 -19.56
C VAL A 161 0.51 1.28 -20.30
N ILE A 162 0.79 2.59 -20.15
CA ILE A 162 0.06 3.64 -20.87
C ILE A 162 0.31 3.55 -22.38
N GLU A 163 1.56 3.36 -22.81
CA GLU A 163 1.91 3.29 -24.23
C GLU A 163 1.31 2.05 -24.91
N THR A 164 1.27 0.91 -24.21
CA THR A 164 0.80 -0.35 -24.79
C THR A 164 -0.72 -0.54 -24.69
N TYR A 165 -1.31 -0.18 -23.55
CA TYR A 165 -2.71 -0.49 -23.21
C TYR A 165 -3.58 0.74 -22.92
N GLY A 166 -3.00 1.95 -22.94
CA GLY A 166 -3.70 3.20 -22.71
C GLY A 166 -4.01 3.50 -21.24
N TRP A 167 -4.55 4.69 -20.99
CA TRP A 167 -4.77 5.24 -19.65
C TRP A 167 -5.67 4.41 -18.73
N ASN A 168 -6.70 3.76 -19.29
CA ASN A 168 -7.68 3.01 -18.50
C ASN A 168 -7.08 1.73 -17.90
N SER A 169 -6.04 1.17 -18.53
CA SER A 169 -5.37 -0.04 -18.04
C SER A 169 -4.66 0.16 -16.71
N MET A 170 -4.27 1.40 -16.38
CA MET A 170 -3.68 1.75 -15.09
C MET A 170 -4.64 1.52 -13.94
N PHE A 171 -5.95 1.72 -14.14
CA PHE A 171 -6.93 1.41 -13.10
C PHE A 171 -6.90 -0.09 -12.77
N ILE A 172 -6.90 -0.93 -13.80
CA ILE A 172 -6.85 -2.38 -13.67
C ILE A 172 -5.55 -2.81 -12.99
N LEU A 173 -4.40 -2.29 -13.44
CA LEU A 173 -3.10 -2.63 -12.87
C LEU A 173 -3.00 -2.28 -11.38
N LEU A 174 -3.35 -1.04 -11.02
CA LEU A 174 -3.23 -0.57 -9.64
C LEU A 174 -4.22 -1.29 -8.72
N THR A 175 -5.45 -1.55 -9.17
CA THR A 175 -6.41 -2.38 -8.43
C THR A 175 -5.88 -3.80 -8.22
N ASN A 176 -5.31 -4.44 -9.25
CA ASN A 176 -4.74 -5.78 -9.11
C ASN A 176 -3.56 -5.82 -8.14
N LEU A 177 -2.68 -4.81 -8.17
CA LEU A 177 -1.56 -4.71 -7.24
C LEU A 177 -2.02 -4.48 -5.79
N LEU A 178 -3.08 -3.69 -5.57
CA LEU A 178 -3.69 -3.53 -4.25
C LEU A 178 -4.30 -4.84 -3.74
N CYS A 179 -5.04 -5.55 -4.59
CA CYS A 179 -5.58 -6.87 -4.28
C CYS A 179 -4.46 -7.88 -3.97
N PHE A 180 -3.39 -7.88 -4.77
CA PHE A 180 -2.24 -8.75 -4.58
C PHE A 180 -1.53 -8.46 -3.26
N SER A 181 -1.32 -7.18 -2.92
CA SER A 181 -0.79 -6.80 -1.62
C SER A 181 -1.72 -7.23 -0.49
N ALA A 182 -3.03 -7.05 -0.61
CA ALA A 182 -3.98 -7.48 0.42
C ALA A 182 -3.94 -9.00 0.62
N PHE A 183 -3.83 -9.78 -0.46
CA PHE A 183 -3.67 -11.22 -0.41
C PHE A 183 -2.39 -11.64 0.35
N LEU A 184 -1.26 -10.99 0.06
CA LEU A 184 0.00 -11.26 0.76
C LEU A 184 -0.04 -10.87 2.23
N VAL A 185 -0.66 -9.74 2.57
CA VAL A 185 -0.87 -9.33 3.97
C VAL A 185 -1.76 -10.34 4.69
N ASN A 186 -2.77 -10.87 4.03
CA ASN A 186 -3.64 -11.92 4.60
C ASN A 186 -2.86 -13.21 4.85
N ARG A 187 -1.97 -13.62 3.91
CA ARG A 187 -1.08 -14.77 4.12
C ARG A 187 -0.13 -14.55 5.29
N ALA A 188 0.46 -13.36 5.40
CA ALA A 188 1.31 -12.99 6.54
C ALA A 188 0.53 -13.02 7.87
N HIS A 189 -0.74 -12.59 7.87
CA HIS A 189 -1.63 -12.68 9.02
C HIS A 189 -1.87 -14.12 9.46
N PHE A 190 -2.23 -15.03 8.55
CA PHE A 190 -2.41 -16.45 8.88
C PHE A 190 -1.13 -17.10 9.38
N ALA A 191 0.02 -16.80 8.75
CA ALA A 191 1.31 -17.34 9.19
C ALA A 191 1.69 -16.88 10.61
N THR A 192 1.42 -15.61 10.93
CA THR A 192 1.72 -15.03 12.26
C THR A 192 0.72 -15.52 13.31
N SER A 193 -0.57 -15.59 12.98
CA SER A 193 -1.63 -16.08 13.88
C SER A 193 -1.43 -17.55 14.27
N ASN A 194 -1.11 -18.42 13.30
CA ASN A 194 -0.82 -19.83 13.57
C ASN A 194 0.38 -20.01 14.51
N LYS A 195 1.42 -19.17 14.39
CA LYS A 195 2.57 -19.20 15.30
C LYS A 195 2.20 -18.76 16.72
N LEU A 196 1.39 -17.70 16.87
CA LEU A 196 0.94 -17.23 18.18
C LEU A 196 0.02 -18.25 18.87
N MET A 197 -0.80 -18.99 18.12
CA MET A 197 -1.64 -20.05 18.65
C MET A 197 -0.83 -21.29 19.07
N ASN A 198 0.15 -21.71 18.26
CA ASN A 198 1.01 -22.85 18.59
C ASN A 198 1.99 -22.53 19.74
N GLY A 199 2.48 -21.30 19.85
CA GLY A 199 3.34 -20.87 20.97
C GLY A 199 2.63 -20.86 22.33
N ARG A 200 1.30 -20.64 22.37
CA ARG A 200 0.50 -20.72 23.59
C ARG A 200 0.30 -22.15 24.11
N GLN A 201 0.51 -23.18 23.29
CA GLN A 201 0.39 -24.58 23.74
C GLN A 201 1.59 -25.08 24.56
N TYR A 202 2.67 -24.30 24.66
CA TYR A 202 3.87 -24.65 25.44
C TYR A 202 3.96 -23.91 26.80
N VAL A 203 2.89 -23.22 27.22
CA VAL A 203 2.84 -22.45 28.49
C VAL A 203 1.76 -22.98 29.43
N ILE A 204 1.38 -24.26 29.30
CA ILE A 204 0.45 -24.94 30.21
C ILE A 204 1.13 -26.14 30.86
#